data_AF-A0A7L4PGP1-F1
#
_entry.id   AF-A0A7L4PGP1-F1
#
_cell.length_a   1.000
_cell.length_b   1.000
_cell.length_c   1.000
_cell.angle_alpha   90.00
_cell.angle_beta   90.00
_cell.angle_gamma   90.00
#
_symmetry.space_group_name_H-M   'P 1'
#
loop_
_entity.id
_entity.type
_entity.pdbx_description
1 polymer ?
#
loop_
_entity_poly.entity_id
_entity_poly.type
_entity_poly.pdbx_seq_one_letter_code
_entity_poly.pdbx_strand_id
1 'polypeptide(L)'
;MLKLIKRKSKKVDLALPSVPSVLEREEPDKRADPVKITIIDYDEAQFQEHEALTPEDCAEFKHQPTVTWIKVDGIHQHEIIERLGKIFDIHPLIVEDIFST
;
A
#
# COMPACT_ATOMS: atom_id res chain seq x y z
N MET A 1 21.86 11.31 67.22
CA MET A 1 22.41 10.17 66.45
C MET A 1 21.43 9.84 65.33
N LEU A 2 21.82 10.06 64.06
CA LEU A 2 21.01 9.74 62.87
C LEU A 2 21.81 8.79 61.98
N LYS A 3 21.20 7.64 61.62
CA LYS A 3 21.80 6.64 60.72
C LYS A 3 21.67 7.11 59.27
N LEU A 4 22.82 7.27 58.60
CA LEU A 4 22.92 7.67 57.20
C LEU A 4 22.77 6.43 56.29
N ILE A 5 21.75 6.41 55.44
CA ILE A 5 21.52 5.34 54.46
C ILE A 5 22.51 5.52 53.29
N LYS A 6 23.48 4.61 53.16
CA LYS A 6 24.41 4.57 52.01
C LYS A 6 23.70 3.94 50.80
N ARG A 7 23.37 4.74 49.78
CA ARG A 7 23.14 4.23 48.42
C ARG A 7 24.50 3.89 47.78
N LYS A 8 24.77 2.61 47.51
CA LYS A 8 25.88 2.20 46.65
C LYS A 8 25.36 2.05 45.21
N SER A 9 25.87 2.87 44.30
CA SER A 9 25.62 2.76 42.86
C SER A 9 26.17 1.44 42.33
N LYS A 10 25.32 0.65 41.66
CA LYS A 10 25.72 -0.57 40.96
C LYS A 10 26.25 -0.17 39.58
N LYS A 11 27.58 -0.17 39.43
CA LYS A 11 28.20 -0.13 38.10
C LYS A 11 27.86 -1.45 37.41
N VAL A 12 27.14 -1.39 36.30
CA VAL A 12 26.92 -2.55 35.43
C VAL A 12 28.14 -2.65 34.54
N ASP A 13 28.83 -3.77 34.72
CA ASP A 13 30.06 -4.15 34.02
C ASP A 13 29.80 -4.23 32.51
N LEU A 14 30.73 -3.64 31.77
CA LEU A 14 30.75 -3.56 30.32
C LEU A 14 31.20 -4.91 29.75
N ALA A 15 30.25 -5.78 29.43
CA ALA A 15 30.50 -6.90 28.53
C ALA A 15 29.92 -6.54 27.15
N LEU A 16 30.80 -6.23 26.19
CA LEU A 16 30.46 -6.14 24.77
C LEU A 16 29.98 -7.52 24.31
N PRO A 17 28.73 -7.69 23.84
CA PRO A 17 28.36 -8.86 23.07
C PRO A 17 28.76 -8.64 21.62
N SER A 18 29.49 -9.60 21.08
CA SER A 18 29.86 -9.78 19.68
C SER A 18 28.75 -9.37 18.73
N VAL A 19 29.05 -8.54 17.73
CA VAL A 19 28.15 -8.27 16.60
C VAL A 19 28.02 -9.54 15.76
N PRO A 20 26.85 -10.21 15.69
CA PRO A 20 26.57 -11.07 14.55
C PRO A 20 26.13 -10.15 13.41
N SER A 21 26.84 -10.29 12.31
CA SER A 21 26.45 -9.86 10.98
C SER A 21 24.99 -10.21 10.69
N VAL A 22 24.38 -9.41 9.81
CA VAL A 22 22.99 -9.52 9.32
C VAL A 22 22.01 -8.76 10.22
N LEU A 23 21.83 -7.49 9.87
CA LEU A 23 20.54 -6.84 10.01
C LEU A 23 19.56 -7.69 9.19
N GLU A 24 18.89 -8.64 9.82
CA GLU A 24 17.57 -9.07 9.41
C GLU A 24 16.71 -7.81 9.53
N ARG A 25 16.79 -7.00 8.48
CA ARG A 25 15.75 -6.05 8.15
C ARG A 25 14.57 -6.96 7.91
N GLU A 26 13.73 -7.14 8.92
CA GLU A 26 12.39 -7.65 8.74
C GLU A 26 11.77 -6.71 7.71
N GLU A 27 11.89 -7.09 6.43
CA GLU A 27 11.15 -6.45 5.38
C GLU A 27 9.71 -6.60 5.84
N PRO A 28 9.02 -5.50 6.19
CA PRO A 28 7.62 -5.61 6.58
C PRO A 28 6.98 -6.40 5.46
N ASP A 29 6.37 -7.53 5.83
CA ASP A 29 5.76 -8.49 4.93
C ASP A 29 4.93 -7.68 3.92
N LYS A 30 5.47 -7.43 2.72
CA LYS A 30 4.85 -6.58 1.68
C LYS A 30 3.65 -7.30 1.05
N ARG A 31 3.00 -8.17 1.80
CA ARG A 31 1.97 -9.09 1.33
C ARG A 31 0.60 -8.72 1.89
N ALA A 32 0.33 -7.43 2.11
CA ALA A 32 -1.03 -6.96 2.33
C ALA A 32 -1.16 -5.43 2.27
N ASP A 33 -0.40 -4.73 1.42
CA ASP A 33 -0.79 -3.35 1.14
C ASP A 33 -2.19 -3.39 0.51
N PRO A 34 -3.16 -2.64 1.06
CA PRO A 34 -4.52 -2.62 0.53
C PRO A 34 -4.47 -2.11 -0.90
N VAL A 35 -5.29 -2.71 -1.77
CA VAL A 35 -5.41 -2.26 -3.14
C VAL A 35 -5.99 -0.86 -3.13
N LYS A 36 -5.27 0.07 -3.75
CA LYS A 36 -5.70 1.47 -3.85
C LYS A 36 -6.06 1.74 -5.30
N ILE A 37 -7.25 2.28 -5.48
CA ILE A 37 -7.71 2.73 -6.79
C ILE A 37 -7.77 4.25 -6.72
N THR A 38 -6.99 4.93 -7.54
CA THR A 38 -7.00 6.38 -7.66
C THR A 38 -7.57 6.74 -9.03
N ILE A 39 -8.59 7.58 -9.04
CA ILE A 39 -9.20 8.11 -10.25
C ILE A 39 -8.73 9.55 -10.42
N ILE A 40 -8.12 9.81 -11.56
CA ILE A 40 -7.67 11.13 -11.96
C ILE A 40 -8.50 11.52 -13.18
N ASP A 41 -9.46 12.41 -13.00
CA ASP A 41 -10.28 12.97 -14.07
C ASP A 41 -9.78 14.37 -14.44
N TYR A 42 -9.52 14.60 -15.73
CA TYR A 42 -8.99 15.87 -16.17
C TYR A 42 -9.43 16.23 -17.60
N ASP A 43 -9.51 17.54 -17.83
CA ASP A 43 -9.69 18.14 -19.16
C ASP A 43 -8.81 19.40 -19.29
N GLU A 44 -9.06 20.22 -20.31
CA GLU A 44 -8.30 21.46 -20.54
C GLU A 44 -8.53 22.53 -19.44
N ALA A 45 -9.61 22.44 -18.68
CA ALA A 45 -10.06 23.43 -17.72
C ALA A 45 -9.99 22.97 -16.26
N GLN A 46 -10.10 21.68 -15.97
CA GLN A 46 -10.31 21.09 -14.66
C GLN A 46 -9.43 19.85 -14.46
N PHE A 47 -9.00 19.63 -13.23
CA PHE A 47 -8.25 18.46 -12.79
C PHE A 47 -8.81 18.03 -11.42
N GLN A 48 -9.22 16.77 -11.31
CA GLN A 48 -9.76 16.19 -10.09
C GLN A 48 -9.12 14.84 -9.82
N GLU A 49 -8.61 14.67 -8.61
CA GLU A 49 -8.04 13.41 -8.15
C GLU A 49 -8.81 12.95 -6.90
N HIS A 50 -9.25 11.70 -6.91
CA HIS A 50 -9.92 11.09 -5.77
C HIS A 50 -9.57 9.60 -5.66
N GLU A 51 -9.63 9.09 -4.44
CA GLU A 51 -9.43 7.67 -4.14
C GLU A 51 -10.80 6.96 -4.19
N ALA A 52 -10.90 5.95 -5.04
CA ALA A 52 -12.10 5.15 -5.18
C ALA A 52 -12.09 4.00 -4.18
N LEU A 53 -13.16 3.88 -3.39
CA LEU A 53 -13.34 2.81 -2.42
C LEU A 53 -13.81 1.50 -3.07
N THR A 54 -14.46 1.60 -4.23
CA THR A 54 -15.01 0.46 -4.96
C THR A 54 -14.71 0.58 -6.45
N PRO A 55 -14.55 -0.54 -7.16
CA PRO A 55 -14.36 -0.52 -8.62
C PRO A 55 -15.60 0.00 -9.37
N GLU A 56 -16.77 -0.02 -8.72
CA GLU A 56 -18.04 0.47 -9.29
C GLU A 56 -18.05 2.00 -9.44
N ASP A 57 -17.34 2.73 -8.57
CA ASP A 57 -17.15 4.19 -8.64
C ASP A 57 -16.50 4.60 -9.97
N CYS A 58 -15.60 3.75 -10.50
CA CYS A 58 -14.97 3.97 -11.79
C CYS A 58 -15.95 3.90 -12.97
N ALA A 59 -17.10 3.25 -12.82
CA ALA A 59 -18.08 3.09 -13.90
C ALA A 59 -18.70 4.43 -14.30
N GLU A 60 -18.85 5.36 -13.35
CA GLU A 60 -19.42 6.69 -13.59
C GLU A 60 -18.55 7.54 -14.52
N PHE A 61 -17.24 7.28 -14.55
CA PHE A 61 -16.29 7.98 -15.40
C PHE A 61 -16.23 7.43 -16.83
N LYS A 62 -16.74 6.21 -17.07
CA LYS A 62 -16.74 5.58 -18.41
C LYS A 62 -17.50 6.39 -19.48
N HIS A 63 -18.50 7.16 -19.06
CA HIS A 63 -19.38 7.92 -19.96
C HIS A 63 -19.09 9.41 -19.99
N GLN A 64 -18.10 9.88 -19.24
CA GLN A 64 -17.75 11.29 -19.20
C GLN A 64 -16.95 11.67 -20.45
N PRO A 65 -17.12 12.91 -20.96
CA PRO A 65 -16.35 13.40 -22.11
C PRO A 65 -14.91 13.80 -21.73
N THR A 66 -14.56 13.76 -20.45
CA THR A 66 -13.26 14.08 -19.88
C THR A 66 -12.29 12.91 -20.01
N VAL A 67 -10.99 13.16 -19.82
CA VAL A 67 -9.99 12.10 -19.79
C VAL A 67 -9.88 11.59 -18.37
N THR A 68 -10.24 10.33 -18.16
CA THR A 68 -10.11 9.67 -16.85
C THR A 68 -8.96 8.67 -16.86
N TRP A 69 -8.02 8.85 -15.95
CA TRP A 69 -6.96 7.89 -15.67
C TRP A 69 -7.26 7.14 -14.36
N ILE A 70 -7.44 5.83 -14.49
CA ILE A 70 -7.65 4.92 -13.36
C ILE A 70 -6.32 4.26 -13.03
N LYS A 71 -5.77 4.58 -11.87
CA LYS A 71 -4.54 4.01 -11.32
C LYS A 71 -4.89 2.96 -10.28
N VAL A 72 -4.42 1.73 -10.48
CA VAL A 72 -4.62 0.62 -9.55
C VAL A 72 -3.28 0.22 -8.97
N ASP A 73 -3.06 0.53 -7.69
CA ASP A 73 -1.88 0.12 -6.94
C ASP A 73 -2.18 -1.17 -6.16
N GLY A 74 -1.31 -2.17 -6.28
CA GLY A 74 -1.47 -3.46 -5.62
C GLY A 74 -2.40 -4.40 -6.39
N ILE A 75 -1.96 -4.95 -7.51
CA ILE A 75 -2.80 -5.84 -8.33
C ILE A 75 -3.13 -7.19 -7.66
N HIS A 76 -2.69 -7.47 -6.43
CA HIS A 76 -2.83 -8.79 -5.79
C HIS A 76 -4.29 -9.29 -5.63
N GLN A 77 -5.28 -8.38 -5.59
CA GLN A 77 -6.70 -8.76 -5.44
C GLN A 77 -7.35 -8.95 -6.82
N HIS A 78 -7.38 -10.21 -7.26
CA HIS A 78 -7.97 -10.65 -8.53
C HIS A 78 -9.41 -10.17 -8.73
N GLU A 79 -10.21 -10.21 -7.67
CA GLU A 79 -11.61 -9.80 -7.70
C GLU A 79 -11.80 -8.33 -8.14
N ILE A 80 -10.89 -7.43 -7.74
CA ILE A 80 -10.97 -6.01 -8.10
C ILE A 80 -10.72 -5.82 -9.59
N ILE A 81 -9.66 -6.44 -10.11
CA ILE A 81 -9.28 -6.32 -11.53
C ILE A 81 -10.34 -7.00 -12.41
N GLU A 82 -10.91 -8.15 -11.99
CA GLU A 82 -12.02 -8.79 -12.70
C GLU A 82 -13.28 -7.91 -12.73
N ARG A 83 -13.62 -7.26 -11.61
CA ARG A 83 -14.75 -6.33 -11.55
C ARG A 83 -14.53 -5.11 -12.45
N LEU A 84 -13.35 -4.51 -12.41
CA LEU A 84 -12.96 -3.44 -13.33
C LEU A 84 -13.03 -3.91 -14.78
N GLY A 85 -12.50 -5.10 -15.08
CA GLY A 85 -12.56 -5.69 -16.41
C GLY A 85 -13.99 -5.83 -16.92
N LYS A 86 -14.92 -6.31 -16.09
CA LYS A 86 -16.35 -6.38 -16.43
C LYS A 86 -16.98 -5.00 -16.67
N ILE A 87 -16.65 -4.00 -15.85
CA ILE A 87 -17.18 -2.63 -15.98
C ILE A 87 -16.69 -1.99 -17.29
N PHE A 88 -15.42 -2.19 -17.63
CA PHE A 88 -14.79 -1.63 -18.82
C PHE A 88 -14.87 -2.51 -20.07
N ASP A 89 -15.58 -3.65 -20.00
CA ASP A 89 -15.70 -4.63 -21.09
C ASP A 89 -14.34 -5.18 -21.58
N ILE A 90 -13.38 -5.31 -20.66
CA ILE A 90 -12.07 -5.89 -20.91
C ILE A 90 -12.21 -7.41 -20.95
N HIS A 91 -11.73 -8.01 -22.03
CA HIS A 91 -11.78 -9.45 -22.19
C HIS A 91 -10.96 -10.16 -21.09
N PRO A 92 -11.48 -11.23 -20.45
CA PRO A 92 -10.83 -11.87 -19.30
C PRO A 92 -9.40 -12.38 -19.58
N LEU A 93 -9.08 -12.74 -20.82
CA LEU A 93 -7.71 -13.10 -21.22
C LEU A 93 -6.70 -11.96 -20.99
N ILE A 94 -7.12 -10.71 -21.16
CA ILE A 94 -6.27 -9.54 -20.91
C ILE A 94 -6.09 -9.35 -19.41
N VAL A 95 -7.14 -9.59 -18.62
CA VAL A 95 -7.06 -9.56 -17.16
C VAL A 95 -6.06 -10.60 -16.67
N GLU A 96 -6.13 -11.85 -17.16
CA GLU A 96 -5.16 -12.89 -16.80
C GLU A 96 -3.72 -12.54 -17.22
N ASP A 97 -3.53 -11.90 -18.37
CA ASP A 97 -2.21 -11.43 -18.82
C ASP A 97 -1.60 -10.40 -17.86
N ILE A 98 -2.41 -9.49 -17.30
CA ILE A 98 -1.98 -8.50 -16.30
C ILE A 98 -1.43 -9.17 -15.02
N PHE A 99 -1.97 -10.33 -14.64
CA PHE A 99 -1.53 -11.09 -13.47
C PHE A 99 -0.27 -11.93 -13.71
N SER A 100 0.09 -12.18 -14.98
CA SER A 100 1.13 -13.15 -15.34
C SER A 100 2.58 -12.62 -15.23
N THR A 101 2.81 -11.42 -14.69
CA THR A 101 4.15 -10.78 -14.67
C THR A 101 4.91 -10.86 -13.36
#